data_AF-A0A9W4XJE5-F1
#
_entry.id   AF-A0A9W4XJE5-F1
#
_cell.length_a   1.000
_cell.length_b   1.000
_cell.length_c   1.000
_cell.angle_alpha   90.00
_cell.angle_beta   90.00
_cell.angle_gamma   90.00
#
_symmetry.space_group_name_H-M   'P 1'
#
loop_
_entity.id
_entity.type
_entity.pdbx_description
1 polymer ?
#
loop_
_entity_poly.entity_id
_entity_poly.type
_entity_poly.pdbx_seq_one_letter_code
_entity_poly.pdbx_strand_id
1 'polypeptide(L)'
;MAAAVERFDRSTFQSELSSLCHSLDAPYSNKVTEQILGAFDEYLDDSYVWLRCTSKPADVVNFRLAFHGKRVDTTAILAKAGWIDFDDDLAKIVRSWSAQEDAEQWCDFDPSRGIAKNWIYFRRLQPIQEILCNHGLPAPVATRLSDLQNSGLEHVNFAAVDYANRSMNVYFLLPGGLTAERAAKYVSLAGSAPLSEADIKVINDNTHPKQTFGVTIIPETGHIPRVAFYAPVENADTFFTSKNERMRKFFAEHPSRDPRKIHILSWSYGAGDSKTYMKGEASYAGYSEELSRDMFLRWIE
;
A
#
# COMPACT_ATOMS: atom_id res chain seq x y z
N MET A 1 -6.43 29.31 13.13
CA MET A 1 -7.37 29.18 12.00
C MET A 1 -7.11 27.81 11.40
N ALA A 2 -8.12 26.92 11.35
CA ALA A 2 -7.96 25.65 10.67
C ALA A 2 -7.73 25.94 9.17
N ALA A 3 -6.62 25.46 8.61
CA ALA A 3 -6.39 25.57 7.17
C ALA A 3 -7.53 24.84 6.46
N ALA A 4 -8.20 25.53 5.54
CA ALA A 4 -9.27 24.93 4.74
C ALA A 4 -8.66 23.80 3.88
N VAL A 5 -9.32 22.64 3.86
CA VAL A 5 -8.96 21.56 2.94
C VAL A 5 -9.22 22.07 1.52
N GLU A 6 -8.17 22.21 0.70
CA GLU A 6 -8.34 22.52 -0.71
C GLU A 6 -9.02 21.33 -1.39
N ARG A 7 -10.13 21.59 -2.11
CA ARG A 7 -10.82 20.57 -2.90
C ARG A 7 -9.90 20.03 -3.98
N PHE A 8 -10.00 18.74 -4.27
CA PHE A 8 -9.21 18.10 -5.31
C PHE A 8 -9.43 18.78 -6.68
N ASP A 9 -8.37 19.37 -7.24
CA ASP A 9 -8.40 19.94 -8.59
C ASP A 9 -7.66 19.02 -9.56
N ARG A 10 -8.39 18.49 -10.55
CA ARG A 10 -7.86 17.53 -11.54
C ARG A 10 -6.67 18.07 -12.31
N SER A 11 -6.77 19.32 -12.78
CA SER A 11 -5.77 19.92 -13.65
C SER A 11 -4.45 20.16 -12.91
N THR A 12 -4.57 20.63 -11.67
CA THR A 12 -3.46 20.82 -10.73
C THR A 12 -2.83 19.47 -10.39
N PHE A 13 -3.63 18.47 -10.02
CA PHE A 13 -3.13 17.13 -9.71
C PHE A 13 -2.36 16.51 -10.88
N GLN A 14 -2.89 16.56 -12.10
CA GLN A 14 -2.19 16.03 -13.28
C GLN A 14 -0.88 16.76 -13.56
N SER A 15 -0.86 18.09 -13.44
CA SER A 15 0.35 18.89 -13.63
C SER A 15 1.42 18.56 -12.60
N GLU A 16 1.04 18.47 -11.33
CA GLU A 16 1.96 18.19 -10.22
C GLU A 16 2.45 16.73 -10.25
N LEU A 17 1.56 15.76 -10.51
CA LEU A 17 1.93 14.36 -10.68
C LEU A 17 2.87 14.17 -11.87
N SER A 18 2.57 14.80 -13.01
CA SER A 18 3.45 14.80 -14.18
C SER A 18 4.83 15.35 -13.81
N SER A 19 4.89 16.49 -13.13
CA SER A 19 6.15 17.13 -12.73
C SER A 19 6.98 16.23 -11.81
N LEU A 20 6.34 15.59 -10.82
CA LEU A 20 7.00 14.63 -9.93
C LEU A 20 7.47 13.38 -10.68
N CYS A 21 6.67 12.85 -11.61
CA CYS A 21 7.09 11.72 -12.42
C CYS A 21 8.33 12.07 -13.25
N HIS A 22 8.34 13.23 -13.92
CA HIS A 22 9.49 13.68 -14.70
C HIS A 22 10.74 13.89 -13.83
N SER A 23 10.58 14.48 -12.65
CA SER A 23 11.73 14.70 -11.75
C SER A 23 12.32 13.38 -11.26
N LEU A 24 11.51 12.34 -11.11
CA LEU A 24 11.93 11.00 -10.72
C LEU A 24 12.18 10.09 -11.91
N ASP A 25 12.31 10.56 -13.14
CA ASP A 25 12.48 9.70 -14.33
C ASP A 25 11.46 8.54 -14.39
N ALA A 26 10.24 8.76 -13.90
CA ALA A 26 9.18 7.77 -13.80
C ALA A 26 8.23 7.90 -15.01
N PRO A 27 7.66 6.77 -15.48
CA PRO A 27 6.73 6.81 -16.60
C PRO A 27 5.44 7.55 -16.22
N TYR A 28 4.92 8.34 -17.16
CA TYR A 28 3.67 9.09 -17.02
C TYR A 28 2.94 9.19 -18.37
N SER A 29 1.61 9.07 -18.37
CA SER A 29 0.79 9.31 -19.56
C SER A 29 -0.41 10.16 -19.18
N ASN A 30 -0.45 11.38 -19.71
CA ASN A 30 -1.57 12.29 -19.46
C ASN A 30 -2.92 11.67 -19.86
N LYS A 31 -2.94 10.93 -20.98
CA LYS A 31 -4.13 10.24 -21.46
C LYS A 31 -4.61 9.18 -20.47
N VAL A 32 -3.70 8.36 -19.94
CA VAL A 32 -4.06 7.28 -18.99
C VAL A 32 -4.51 7.87 -17.67
N THR A 33 -3.81 8.89 -17.15
CA THR A 33 -4.22 9.61 -15.94
C THR A 33 -5.61 10.23 -16.11
N GLU A 34 -5.90 10.88 -17.24
CA GLU A 34 -7.25 11.41 -17.52
C GLU A 34 -8.32 10.31 -17.57
N GLN A 35 -8.01 9.17 -18.18
CA GLN A 35 -8.94 8.02 -18.21
C GLN A 35 -9.21 7.46 -16.81
N ILE A 36 -8.20 7.40 -15.95
CA ILE A 36 -8.36 6.97 -14.55
C ILE A 36 -9.26 7.98 -13.82
N LEU A 37 -8.93 9.27 -13.85
CA LEU A 37 -9.70 10.30 -13.16
C LEU A 37 -11.14 10.38 -13.68
N GLY A 38 -11.33 10.25 -14.99
CA GLY A 38 -12.65 10.18 -15.63
C GLY A 38 -13.49 8.99 -15.16
N ALA A 39 -12.87 7.82 -14.94
CA ALA A 39 -13.59 6.63 -14.45
C ALA A 39 -14.09 6.79 -13.01
N PHE A 40 -13.45 7.64 -12.20
CA PHE A 40 -13.77 7.86 -10.78
C PHE A 40 -14.34 9.25 -10.49
N ASP A 41 -14.83 9.97 -11.51
CA ASP A 41 -15.23 11.39 -11.41
C ASP A 41 -16.15 11.69 -10.22
N GLU A 42 -17.19 10.89 -10.06
CA GLU A 42 -18.18 11.00 -8.98
C GLU A 42 -17.57 10.91 -7.57
N TYR A 43 -16.38 10.34 -7.43
CA TYR A 43 -15.77 10.01 -6.14
C TYR A 43 -14.52 10.84 -5.81
N LEU A 44 -14.00 11.63 -6.76
CA LEU A 44 -12.70 12.31 -6.57
C LEU A 44 -12.71 13.33 -5.44
N ASP A 45 -13.80 14.10 -5.33
CA ASP A 45 -13.91 15.17 -4.32
C ASP A 45 -13.85 14.66 -2.88
N ASP A 46 -14.29 13.42 -2.67
CA ASP A 46 -14.34 12.76 -1.37
C ASP A 46 -13.26 11.68 -1.24
N SER A 47 -12.29 11.67 -2.16
CA SER A 47 -11.20 10.69 -2.15
C SER A 47 -9.99 11.22 -1.40
N TYR A 48 -9.34 10.31 -0.69
CA TYR A 48 -8.01 10.53 -0.13
C TYR A 48 -7.01 10.08 -1.18
N VAL A 49 -6.12 11.00 -1.53
CA VAL A 49 -5.13 10.78 -2.56
C VAL A 49 -3.76 10.62 -1.92
N TRP A 50 -3.12 9.50 -2.19
CA TRP A 50 -1.75 9.23 -1.73
C TRP A 50 -0.85 8.99 -2.92
N LEU A 51 0.38 9.46 -2.86
CA LEU A 51 1.43 9.17 -3.82
C LEU A 51 2.30 8.05 -3.28
N ARG A 52 2.78 7.16 -4.16
CA ARG A 52 3.69 6.08 -3.80
C ARG A 52 4.81 5.97 -4.82
N CYS A 53 6.05 5.91 -4.34
CA CYS A 53 7.24 5.65 -5.15
C CYS A 53 8.02 4.46 -4.57
N THR A 54 8.89 3.83 -5.37
CA THR A 54 9.87 2.86 -4.88
C THR A 54 11.29 3.33 -5.11
N SER A 55 12.24 2.77 -4.37
CA SER A 55 13.66 3.09 -4.49
C SER A 55 14.32 2.51 -5.74
N LYS A 56 13.58 1.78 -6.56
CA LYS A 56 14.09 1.19 -7.81
C LYS A 56 14.27 2.27 -8.88
N PRO A 57 15.34 2.22 -9.68
CA PRO A 57 15.55 3.19 -10.76
C PRO A 57 14.36 3.23 -11.73
N ALA A 58 13.92 4.45 -12.08
CA ALA A 58 12.85 4.72 -13.05
C ALA A 58 11.50 4.00 -12.77
N ASP A 59 11.28 3.50 -11.55
CA ASP A 59 10.02 2.84 -11.21
C ASP A 59 8.88 3.86 -11.11
N VAL A 60 7.66 3.39 -11.31
CA VAL A 60 6.47 4.24 -11.37
C VAL A 60 6.22 5.01 -10.07
N VAL A 61 5.72 6.24 -10.20
CA VAL A 61 5.06 6.98 -9.11
C VAL A 61 3.57 6.72 -9.22
N ASN A 62 3.05 5.85 -8.34
CA ASN A 62 1.64 5.56 -8.29
C ASN A 62 0.87 6.62 -7.51
N PHE A 63 -0.43 6.70 -7.75
CA PHE A 63 -1.34 7.36 -6.84
C PHE A 63 -2.46 6.42 -6.40
N ARG A 64 -2.90 6.56 -5.15
CA ARG A 64 -4.02 5.82 -4.56
C ARG A 64 -5.24 6.71 -4.48
N LEU A 65 -6.41 6.18 -4.81
CA LEU A 65 -7.70 6.76 -4.45
C LEU A 65 -8.32 5.88 -3.35
N ALA A 66 -8.51 6.46 -2.18
CA ALA A 66 -9.19 5.82 -1.05
C ALA A 66 -10.52 6.53 -0.76
N PHE A 67 -11.60 5.76 -0.65
CA PHE A 67 -12.98 6.26 -0.56
C PHE A 67 -13.53 6.07 0.85
N HIS A 68 -12.96 6.78 1.83
CA HIS A 68 -13.27 6.55 3.23
C HIS A 68 -14.75 6.76 3.55
N GLY A 69 -15.32 5.86 4.36
CA GLY A 69 -16.71 5.88 4.78
C GLY A 69 -17.69 5.55 3.65
N LYS A 70 -17.20 5.18 2.46
CA LYS A 70 -18.02 4.90 1.29
C LYS A 70 -17.79 3.48 0.78
N ARG A 71 -18.90 2.83 0.43
CA ARG A 71 -18.86 1.55 -0.28
C ARG A 71 -18.88 1.79 -1.78
N VAL A 72 -17.71 1.79 -2.39
CA VAL A 72 -17.53 1.92 -3.84
C VAL A 72 -17.16 0.56 -4.42
N ASP A 73 -17.92 0.07 -5.41
CA ASP A 73 -17.53 -1.14 -6.16
C ASP A 73 -16.52 -0.77 -7.24
N THR A 74 -15.27 -0.63 -6.81
CA THR A 74 -14.17 -0.30 -7.70
C THR A 74 -13.93 -1.39 -8.75
N THR A 75 -14.27 -2.66 -8.49
CA THR A 75 -14.12 -3.72 -9.49
C THR A 75 -15.08 -3.53 -10.67
N ALA A 76 -16.33 -3.14 -10.40
CA ALA A 76 -17.30 -2.82 -11.45
C ALA A 76 -16.88 -1.59 -12.26
N ILE A 77 -16.38 -0.54 -11.58
CA ILE A 77 -15.87 0.68 -12.24
C ILE A 77 -14.70 0.35 -13.16
N LEU A 78 -13.71 -0.39 -12.66
CA LEU A 78 -12.52 -0.79 -13.41
C LEU A 78 -12.87 -1.69 -14.61
N ALA A 79 -13.80 -2.62 -14.44
CA ALA A 79 -14.28 -3.49 -15.52
C ALA A 79 -15.01 -2.68 -16.61
N LYS A 80 -15.89 -1.76 -16.22
CA LYS A 80 -16.59 -0.85 -17.15
C LYS A 80 -15.61 0.04 -17.93
N ALA A 81 -14.52 0.46 -17.29
CA ALA A 81 -13.45 1.23 -17.90
C ALA A 81 -12.48 0.37 -18.76
N GLY A 82 -12.64 -0.96 -18.77
CA GLY A 82 -11.82 -1.88 -19.56
C GLY A 82 -10.43 -2.15 -18.99
N TRP A 83 -10.18 -1.82 -17.72
CA TRP A 83 -8.88 -2.03 -17.07
C TRP A 83 -8.68 -3.44 -16.53
N ILE A 84 -9.77 -4.13 -16.21
CA ILE A 84 -9.77 -5.52 -15.75
C ILE A 84 -10.93 -6.26 -16.42
N ASP A 85 -10.81 -7.58 -16.52
CA ASP A 85 -11.99 -8.42 -16.71
C ASP A 85 -12.75 -8.51 -15.38
N PHE A 86 -14.08 -8.37 -15.41
CA PHE A 86 -14.88 -8.56 -14.21
C PHE A 86 -14.73 -9.98 -13.66
N ASP A 87 -14.54 -10.97 -14.54
CA ASP A 87 -14.37 -12.38 -14.18
C ASP A 87 -12.90 -12.78 -13.94
N ASP A 88 -11.95 -11.84 -13.89
CA ASP A 88 -10.57 -12.11 -13.46
C ASP A 88 -10.57 -12.68 -12.03
N ASP A 89 -9.74 -13.70 -11.80
CA ASP A 89 -9.68 -14.37 -10.50
C ASP A 89 -9.23 -13.44 -9.35
N LEU A 90 -8.37 -12.44 -9.60
CA LEU A 90 -8.01 -11.43 -8.61
C LEU A 90 -9.17 -10.47 -8.33
N ALA A 91 -9.97 -10.14 -9.35
CA ALA A 91 -11.16 -9.32 -9.16
C ALA A 91 -12.21 -10.06 -8.29
N LYS A 92 -12.34 -11.38 -8.45
CA LYS A 92 -13.15 -12.23 -7.57
C LYS A 92 -12.66 -12.21 -6.13
N ILE A 93 -11.35 -12.25 -5.90
CA ILE A 93 -10.76 -12.13 -4.55
C ILE A 93 -11.13 -10.79 -3.91
N VAL A 94 -11.00 -9.68 -4.65
CA VAL A 94 -11.40 -8.33 -4.17
C VAL A 94 -12.86 -8.29 -3.76
N ARG A 95 -13.76 -8.81 -4.61
CA ARG A 95 -15.19 -8.86 -4.30
C ARG A 95 -15.49 -9.76 -3.10
N SER A 96 -14.80 -10.88 -2.96
CA SER A 96 -14.94 -11.79 -1.83
C SER A 96 -14.53 -11.12 -0.51
N TRP A 97 -13.39 -10.42 -0.47
CA TRP A 97 -12.97 -9.68 0.72
C TRP A 97 -13.87 -8.47 1.04
N SER A 98 -14.31 -7.74 0.02
CA SER A 98 -15.19 -6.57 0.20
C SER A 98 -16.68 -6.90 0.40
N ALA A 99 -17.04 -8.19 0.40
CA ALA A 99 -18.34 -8.66 0.85
C ALA A 99 -18.48 -8.61 2.38
N GLN A 100 -17.36 -8.58 3.11
CA GLN A 100 -17.36 -8.41 4.56
C GLN A 100 -17.99 -7.07 4.96
N GLU A 101 -18.59 -7.06 6.15
CA GLU A 101 -19.18 -5.86 6.73
C GLU A 101 -18.11 -4.76 6.87
N ASP A 102 -18.48 -3.53 6.54
CA ASP A 102 -17.64 -2.33 6.62
C ASP A 102 -16.39 -2.29 5.73
N ALA A 103 -16.12 -3.32 4.93
CA ALA A 103 -14.95 -3.34 4.05
C ALA A 103 -15.08 -2.32 2.91
N GLU A 104 -14.04 -1.50 2.75
CA GLU A 104 -13.93 -0.49 1.70
C GLU A 104 -12.94 -0.94 0.61
N GLN A 105 -13.30 -0.75 -0.66
CA GLN A 105 -12.37 -0.97 -1.76
C GLN A 105 -11.67 0.33 -2.13
N TRP A 106 -10.35 0.32 -2.26
CA TRP A 106 -9.54 1.44 -2.77
C TRP A 106 -8.73 1.00 -4.00
N CYS A 107 -8.10 1.94 -4.69
CA CYS A 107 -7.32 1.63 -5.90
C CYS A 107 -5.95 2.32 -5.90
N ASP A 108 -4.87 1.60 -6.19
CA ASP A 108 -3.60 2.18 -6.63
C ASP A 108 -3.55 2.18 -8.15
N PHE A 109 -3.13 3.30 -8.74
CA PHE A 109 -2.97 3.48 -10.17
C PHE A 109 -1.53 3.75 -10.55
N ASP A 110 -1.12 3.18 -11.68
CA ASP A 110 0.05 3.56 -12.44
C ASP A 110 -0.38 4.62 -13.47
N PRO A 111 0.10 5.87 -13.39
CA PRO A 111 -0.30 6.94 -14.31
C PRO A 111 0.12 6.70 -15.77
N SER A 112 0.91 5.67 -16.05
CA SER A 112 1.28 5.25 -17.40
C SER A 112 0.55 4.01 -17.90
N ARG A 113 -0.03 3.19 -17.01
CA ARG A 113 -0.59 1.87 -17.35
C ARG A 113 -2.01 1.59 -16.87
N GLY A 114 -2.59 2.42 -16.01
CA GLY A 114 -3.94 2.19 -15.46
C GLY A 114 -3.89 1.58 -14.06
N ILE A 115 -4.77 0.61 -13.79
CA ILE A 115 -4.84 -0.05 -12.48
C ILE A 115 -3.54 -0.79 -12.14
N ALA A 116 -3.01 -0.54 -10.95
CA ALA A 116 -1.94 -1.34 -10.36
C ALA A 116 -2.51 -2.32 -9.33
N LYS A 117 -3.27 -1.80 -8.35
CA LYS A 117 -3.82 -2.62 -7.26
C LYS A 117 -5.23 -2.24 -6.89
N ASN A 118 -6.03 -3.23 -6.51
CA ASN A 118 -7.20 -3.00 -5.67
C ASN A 118 -6.84 -3.31 -4.23
N TRP A 119 -7.16 -2.38 -3.33
CA TRP A 119 -6.95 -2.50 -1.89
C TRP A 119 -8.29 -2.73 -1.20
N ILE A 120 -8.26 -3.44 -0.08
CA ILE A 120 -9.37 -3.59 0.84
C ILE A 120 -8.94 -3.04 2.19
N TYR A 121 -9.67 -2.06 2.70
CA TYR A 121 -9.58 -1.65 4.10
C TYR A 121 -10.73 -2.28 4.87
N PHE A 122 -10.40 -3.14 5.83
CA PHE A 122 -11.42 -3.90 6.57
C PHE A 122 -12.08 -3.10 7.71
N ARG A 123 -11.61 -1.89 8.03
CA ARG A 123 -12.06 -1.02 9.15
C ARG A 123 -12.01 -1.63 10.56
N ARG A 124 -11.66 -2.91 10.66
CA ARG A 124 -11.40 -3.68 11.88
C ARG A 124 -10.31 -4.71 11.62
N LEU A 125 -9.79 -5.27 12.70
CA LEU A 125 -8.90 -6.43 12.61
C LEU A 125 -9.69 -7.67 12.21
N GLN A 126 -9.32 -8.25 11.08
CA GLN A 126 -9.86 -9.52 10.61
C GLN A 126 -8.88 -10.65 10.95
N PRO A 127 -9.35 -11.78 11.49
CA PRO A 127 -8.54 -12.98 11.62
C PRO A 127 -7.99 -13.39 10.25
N ILE A 128 -6.72 -13.74 10.18
CA ILE A 128 -6.06 -14.13 8.93
C ILE A 128 -6.72 -15.35 8.27
N GLN A 129 -7.33 -16.23 9.07
CA GLN A 129 -8.12 -17.35 8.58
C GLN A 129 -9.31 -16.89 7.73
N GLU A 130 -10.02 -15.83 8.13
CA GLU A 130 -11.14 -15.27 7.37
C GLU A 130 -10.69 -14.63 6.05
N ILE A 131 -9.40 -14.25 5.95
CA ILE A 131 -8.84 -13.63 4.75
C ILE A 131 -8.29 -14.68 3.78
N LEU A 132 -7.58 -15.71 4.28
CA LEU A 132 -6.93 -16.72 3.44
C LEU A 132 -7.82 -17.92 3.10
N CYS A 133 -8.84 -18.18 3.92
CA CYS A 133 -9.78 -19.28 3.73
C CYS A 133 -11.17 -18.81 3.30
N ASN A 134 -11.33 -17.54 2.92
CA ASN A 134 -12.59 -17.04 2.40
C ASN A 134 -13.01 -17.81 1.14
N HIS A 135 -14.32 -17.96 0.94
CA HIS A 135 -14.85 -18.54 -0.28
C HIS A 135 -14.37 -17.75 -1.50
N GLY A 136 -13.70 -18.45 -2.43
CA GLY A 136 -13.18 -17.87 -3.67
C GLY A 136 -11.67 -17.68 -3.73
N LEU A 137 -10.91 -17.95 -2.65
CA LEU A 137 -9.45 -18.01 -2.74
C LEU A 137 -8.95 -19.37 -3.24
N PRO A 138 -7.87 -19.40 -4.04
CA PRO A 138 -7.23 -20.66 -4.45
C PRO A 138 -6.70 -21.45 -3.24
N ALA A 139 -6.82 -22.78 -3.29
CA ALA A 139 -6.36 -23.67 -2.21
C ALA A 139 -4.88 -23.46 -1.79
N PRO A 140 -3.92 -23.15 -2.70
CA PRO A 140 -2.53 -22.88 -2.31
C PRO A 140 -2.35 -21.66 -1.39
N VAL A 141 -3.30 -20.73 -1.35
CA VAL A 141 -3.24 -19.61 -0.40
C VAL A 141 -3.52 -20.10 1.02
N ALA A 142 -4.55 -20.94 1.17
CA ALA A 142 -4.97 -21.48 2.47
C ALA A 142 -3.87 -22.34 3.13
N THR A 143 -3.00 -22.99 2.36
CA THR A 143 -1.89 -23.78 2.91
C THR A 143 -0.86 -22.92 3.66
N ARG A 144 -0.81 -21.61 3.41
CA ARG A 144 0.09 -20.69 4.12
C ARG A 144 -0.41 -20.24 5.49
N LEU A 145 -1.66 -20.56 5.84
CA LEU A 145 -2.26 -20.14 7.11
C LEU A 145 -1.41 -20.56 8.31
N SER A 146 -0.99 -21.83 8.36
CA SER A 146 -0.19 -22.38 9.46
C SER A 146 1.16 -21.67 9.57
N ASP A 147 1.87 -21.43 8.47
CA ASP A 147 3.16 -20.74 8.48
C ASP A 147 3.06 -19.32 9.07
N LEU A 148 1.99 -18.61 8.69
CA LEU A 148 1.74 -17.23 9.14
C LEU A 148 1.36 -17.21 10.62
N GLN A 149 0.44 -18.09 11.06
CA GLN A 149 0.07 -18.21 12.47
C GLN A 149 1.24 -18.66 13.35
N ASN A 150 2.04 -19.62 12.90
CA ASN A 150 3.28 -20.02 13.58
C ASN A 150 4.27 -18.86 13.68
N SER A 151 4.17 -17.85 12.80
CA SER A 151 4.93 -16.60 12.85
C SER A 151 4.32 -15.52 13.74
N GLY A 152 3.19 -15.78 14.40
CA GLY A 152 2.44 -14.81 15.20
C GLY A 152 1.69 -13.79 14.35
N LEU A 153 1.43 -14.10 13.07
CA LEU A 153 0.73 -13.25 12.12
C LEU A 153 -0.74 -13.65 12.09
N GLU A 154 -1.54 -13.07 12.99
CA GLU A 154 -2.91 -13.54 13.26
C GLU A 154 -4.01 -12.64 12.71
N HIS A 155 -3.78 -11.33 12.65
CA HIS A 155 -4.84 -10.36 12.33
C HIS A 155 -4.35 -9.33 11.31
N VAL A 156 -5.24 -8.94 10.40
CA VAL A 156 -4.96 -7.99 9.32
C VAL A 156 -6.02 -6.88 9.24
N ASN A 157 -5.63 -5.71 8.73
CA ASN A 157 -6.53 -4.58 8.41
C ASN A 157 -6.64 -4.26 6.94
N PHE A 158 -5.60 -4.57 6.19
CA PHE A 158 -5.58 -4.35 4.76
C PHE A 158 -5.27 -5.64 4.04
N ALA A 159 -5.87 -5.76 2.88
CA ALA A 159 -5.43 -6.66 1.83
C ALA A 159 -5.33 -5.88 0.52
N ALA A 160 -4.59 -6.40 -0.44
CA ALA A 160 -4.58 -5.85 -1.79
C ALA A 160 -4.34 -6.95 -2.81
N VAL A 161 -4.86 -6.79 -4.02
CA VAL A 161 -4.47 -7.58 -5.19
C VAL A 161 -3.66 -6.70 -6.13
N ASP A 162 -2.64 -7.28 -6.76
CA ASP A 162 -1.75 -6.63 -7.71
C ASP A 162 -1.91 -7.35 -9.06
N TYR A 163 -2.56 -6.67 -10.00
CA TYR A 163 -2.86 -7.22 -11.32
C TYR A 163 -1.62 -7.38 -12.18
N ALA A 164 -0.63 -6.49 -12.02
CA ALA A 164 0.59 -6.53 -12.81
C ALA A 164 1.51 -7.69 -12.41
N ASN A 165 1.61 -7.98 -11.11
CA ASN A 165 2.45 -9.05 -10.58
C ASN A 165 1.69 -10.36 -10.31
N ARG A 166 0.37 -10.38 -10.59
CA ARG A 166 -0.53 -11.49 -10.26
C ARG A 166 -0.33 -12.01 -8.83
N SER A 167 -0.41 -11.08 -7.89
CA SER A 167 -0.13 -11.37 -6.48
C SER A 167 -1.17 -10.74 -5.58
N MET A 168 -1.22 -11.19 -4.33
CA MET A 168 -1.98 -10.55 -3.26
C MET A 168 -1.05 -10.14 -2.13
N ASN A 169 -1.42 -9.09 -1.41
CA ASN A 169 -0.76 -8.63 -0.21
C ASN A 169 -1.74 -8.69 0.95
N VAL A 170 -1.28 -9.15 2.11
CA VAL A 170 -2.02 -9.05 3.39
C VAL A 170 -1.17 -8.30 4.39
N TYR A 171 -1.78 -7.42 5.17
CA TYR A 171 -1.09 -6.46 6.03
C TYR A 171 -1.45 -6.70 7.48
N PHE A 172 -0.46 -7.17 8.23
CA PHE A 172 -0.56 -7.46 9.66
C PHE A 172 -0.17 -6.22 10.46
N LEU A 173 -0.75 -6.09 11.65
CA LEU A 173 -0.22 -5.19 12.66
C LEU A 173 0.56 -5.99 13.69
N LEU A 174 1.80 -5.57 13.94
CA LEU A 174 2.69 -6.21 14.91
C LEU A 174 3.06 -5.24 16.02
N PRO A 175 3.39 -5.76 17.22
CA PRO A 175 4.14 -4.99 18.19
C PRO A 175 5.45 -4.50 17.57
N GLY A 176 5.82 -3.25 17.86
CA GLY A 176 7.15 -2.70 17.60
C GLY A 176 8.23 -3.43 18.42
N GLY A 177 9.46 -2.91 18.42
CA GLY A 177 10.57 -3.59 19.08
C GLY A 177 10.93 -4.91 18.37
N LEU A 178 11.19 -4.81 17.07
CA LEU A 178 11.68 -5.89 16.24
C LEU A 178 13.05 -6.37 16.76
N THR A 179 13.11 -7.62 17.21
CA THR A 179 14.37 -8.30 17.56
C THR A 179 14.96 -8.98 16.34
N ALA A 180 16.25 -9.34 16.37
CA ALA A 180 16.88 -10.11 15.30
C ALA A 180 16.18 -11.44 15.03
N GLU A 181 15.73 -12.14 16.08
CA GLU A 181 14.98 -13.39 15.96
C GLU A 181 13.64 -13.20 15.25
N ARG A 182 12.85 -12.18 15.66
CA ARG A 182 11.56 -11.86 15.01
C ARG A 182 11.78 -11.43 13.57
N ALA A 183 12.78 -10.59 13.30
CA ALA A 183 13.12 -10.15 11.96
C ALA A 183 13.47 -11.33 11.05
N ALA A 184 14.35 -12.22 11.50
CA ALA A 184 14.74 -13.42 10.77
C ALA A 184 13.53 -14.32 10.46
N LYS A 185 12.66 -14.54 11.46
CA LYS A 185 11.41 -15.30 11.29
C LYS A 185 10.55 -14.70 10.17
N TYR A 186 10.30 -13.39 10.22
CA TYR A 186 9.46 -12.70 9.23
C TYR A 186 10.05 -12.71 7.82
N VAL A 187 11.35 -12.44 7.66
CA VAL A 187 11.94 -12.36 6.31
C VAL A 187 12.24 -13.72 5.71
N SER A 188 12.38 -14.76 6.54
CA SER A 188 12.47 -16.15 6.07
C SER A 188 11.21 -16.61 5.33
N LEU A 189 10.04 -16.02 5.62
CA LEU A 189 8.80 -16.29 4.86
C LEU A 189 8.97 -16.04 3.36
N ALA A 190 9.81 -15.05 3.01
CA ALA A 190 10.13 -14.69 1.63
C ALA A 190 11.47 -15.24 1.12
N GLY A 191 12.13 -16.10 1.91
CA GLY A 191 13.46 -16.63 1.59
C GLY A 191 14.56 -15.56 1.55
N SER A 192 14.38 -14.43 2.23
CA SER A 192 15.41 -13.40 2.34
C SER A 192 16.47 -13.79 3.38
N ALA A 193 17.69 -13.27 3.21
CA ALA A 193 18.69 -13.32 4.27
C ALA A 193 18.22 -12.54 5.51
N PRO A 194 18.71 -12.90 6.71
CA PRO A 194 18.46 -12.12 7.93
C PRO A 194 18.87 -10.66 7.78
N LEU A 195 18.13 -9.77 8.44
CA LEU A 195 18.44 -8.33 8.46
C LEU A 195 19.72 -8.07 9.25
N SER A 196 20.43 -6.99 8.86
CA SER A 196 21.52 -6.46 9.68
C SER A 196 20.98 -5.78 10.95
N GLU A 197 21.81 -5.67 11.98
CA GLU A 197 21.47 -4.91 13.19
C GLU A 197 21.13 -3.45 12.89
N ALA A 198 21.81 -2.86 11.90
CA ALA A 198 21.54 -1.50 11.45
C ALA A 198 20.14 -1.36 10.83
N ASP A 199 19.72 -2.30 9.99
CA ASP A 199 18.37 -2.28 9.40
C ASP A 199 17.29 -2.46 10.47
N ILE A 200 17.51 -3.38 11.42
CA ILE A 200 16.59 -3.59 12.54
C ILE A 200 16.47 -2.32 13.38
N LYS A 201 17.61 -1.65 13.66
CA LYS A 201 17.60 -0.39 14.39
C LYS A 201 16.80 0.68 13.65
N VAL A 202 17.05 0.84 12.36
CA VAL A 202 16.32 1.82 11.51
C VAL A 202 14.82 1.53 11.52
N ILE A 203 14.40 0.27 11.39
CA ILE A 203 12.97 -0.09 11.46
C ILE A 203 12.41 0.25 12.85
N ASN A 204 13.10 -0.09 13.94
CA ASN A 204 12.64 0.15 15.30
C ASN A 204 12.51 1.63 15.64
N ASP A 205 13.47 2.44 15.24
CA ASP A 205 13.46 3.89 15.50
C ASP A 205 12.25 4.58 14.87
N ASN A 206 11.60 3.96 13.87
CA ASN A 206 10.50 4.56 13.09
C ASN A 206 9.15 3.84 13.24
N THR A 207 9.08 2.71 13.96
CA THR A 207 7.87 1.87 14.03
C THR A 207 7.37 1.62 15.45
N HIS A 208 7.88 2.34 16.45
CA HIS A 208 7.43 2.18 17.83
C HIS A 208 6.15 3.01 18.09
N PRO A 209 5.13 2.48 18.79
CA PRO A 209 5.05 1.17 19.46
C PRO A 209 4.50 0.03 18.58
N LYS A 210 4.01 0.29 17.36
CA LYS A 210 3.43 -0.72 16.47
C LYS A 210 3.89 -0.54 15.02
N GLN A 211 4.08 -1.66 14.34
CA GLN A 211 4.56 -1.70 12.95
C GLN A 211 3.57 -2.43 12.05
N THR A 212 3.35 -1.93 10.84
CA THR A 212 2.61 -2.68 9.82
C THR A 212 3.57 -3.60 9.07
N PHE A 213 3.16 -4.84 8.83
CA PHE A 213 3.94 -5.86 8.14
C PHE A 213 3.14 -6.46 6.99
N GLY A 214 3.61 -6.27 5.76
CA GLY A 214 2.98 -6.79 4.56
C GLY A 214 3.61 -8.11 4.12
N VAL A 215 2.78 -9.09 3.78
CA VAL A 215 3.20 -10.35 3.14
C VAL A 215 2.62 -10.40 1.73
N THR A 216 3.46 -10.57 0.72
CA THR A 216 3.04 -10.82 -0.66
C THR A 216 2.90 -12.32 -0.89
N ILE A 217 1.80 -12.79 -1.48
CA ILE A 217 1.52 -14.18 -1.80
C ILE A 217 1.13 -14.26 -3.29
N ILE A 218 1.66 -15.25 -4.01
CA ILE A 218 1.19 -15.60 -5.37
C ILE A 218 0.01 -16.56 -5.22
N PRO A 219 -1.24 -16.16 -5.54
CA PRO A 219 -2.42 -16.97 -5.26
C PRO A 219 -2.37 -18.37 -5.85
N GLU A 220 -1.84 -18.49 -7.06
CA GLU A 220 -1.79 -19.73 -7.82
C GLU A 220 -0.87 -20.79 -7.18
N THR A 221 0.11 -20.37 -6.37
CA THR A 221 1.14 -21.27 -5.83
C THR A 221 1.29 -21.21 -4.31
N GLY A 222 0.74 -20.19 -3.66
CA GLY A 222 1.02 -19.91 -2.25
C GLY A 222 2.45 -19.41 -1.98
N HIS A 223 3.26 -19.21 -3.02
CA HIS A 223 4.63 -18.72 -2.87
C HIS A 223 4.61 -17.30 -2.28
N ILE A 224 5.48 -17.05 -1.31
CA ILE A 224 5.69 -15.72 -0.73
C ILE A 224 6.98 -15.16 -1.34
N PRO A 225 6.92 -14.29 -2.36
CA PRO A 225 8.13 -13.74 -2.98
C PRO A 225 8.73 -12.59 -2.17
N ARG A 226 7.96 -12.03 -1.23
CA ARG A 226 8.31 -10.78 -0.57
C ARG A 226 7.55 -10.55 0.74
N VAL A 227 8.22 -9.94 1.70
CA VAL A 227 7.61 -9.32 2.88
C VAL A 227 8.09 -7.86 3.02
N ALA A 228 7.39 -7.04 3.79
CA ALA A 228 7.79 -5.66 4.02
C ALA A 228 7.38 -5.12 5.40
N PHE A 229 8.25 -4.34 6.02
CA PHE A 229 7.95 -3.55 7.23
C PHE A 229 7.60 -2.12 6.81
N TYR A 230 6.56 -1.53 7.40
CA TYR A 230 6.09 -0.18 7.13
C TYR A 230 6.14 0.67 8.40
N ALA A 231 6.56 1.93 8.24
CA ALA A 231 6.77 2.90 9.29
C ALA A 231 6.19 4.26 8.91
N PRO A 232 5.43 4.94 9.79
CA PRO A 232 5.22 6.37 9.61
C PRO A 232 6.57 7.10 9.72
N VAL A 233 6.74 8.15 8.95
CA VAL A 233 7.94 8.99 9.00
C VAL A 233 7.54 10.32 9.64
N GLU A 234 8.00 10.56 10.86
CA GLU A 234 7.70 11.80 11.59
C GLU A 234 8.37 13.02 10.95
N ASN A 235 9.61 12.84 10.51
CA ASN A 235 10.36 13.87 9.81
C ASN A 235 11.20 13.25 8.70
N ALA A 236 10.73 13.42 7.46
CA ALA A 236 11.41 12.89 6.29
C ALA A 236 12.85 13.40 6.19
N ASP A 237 13.10 14.68 6.49
CA ASP A 237 14.43 15.30 6.41
C ASP A 237 15.46 14.63 7.32
N THR A 238 15.02 14.13 8.48
CA THR A 238 15.90 13.44 9.45
C THR A 238 16.11 11.97 9.13
N PHE A 239 15.21 11.38 8.34
CA PHE A 239 15.29 9.97 7.98
C PHE A 239 16.39 9.71 6.92
N PHE A 240 16.78 10.72 6.14
CA PHE A 240 17.63 10.59 4.94
C PHE A 240 19.12 10.29 5.17
N THR A 241 19.49 9.67 6.29
CA THR A 241 20.76 8.91 6.31
C THR A 241 20.71 7.69 5.37
N SER A 242 19.54 7.35 4.83
CA SER A 242 19.39 6.37 3.76
C SER A 242 20.15 6.82 2.50
N LYS A 243 21.13 6.04 2.05
CA LYS A 243 21.92 6.27 0.83
C LYS A 243 21.09 6.23 -0.49
N ASN A 244 19.76 6.21 -0.43
CA ASN A 244 18.93 6.12 -1.63
C ASN A 244 18.42 7.50 -2.07
N GLU A 245 19.08 8.02 -3.09
CA GLU A 245 18.83 9.33 -3.67
C GLU A 245 17.39 9.50 -4.22
N ARG A 246 16.81 8.44 -4.79
CA ARG A 246 15.45 8.48 -5.36
C ARG A 246 14.40 8.71 -4.28
N MET A 247 14.49 8.01 -3.15
CA MET A 247 13.57 8.22 -2.02
C MET A 247 13.71 9.60 -1.41
N ARG A 248 14.96 10.07 -1.24
CA ARG A 248 15.24 11.44 -0.79
C ARG A 248 14.56 12.47 -1.69
N LYS A 249 14.73 12.32 -3.00
CA LYS A 249 14.10 13.18 -4.00
C LYS A 249 12.58 13.14 -3.94
N PHE A 250 11.98 11.94 -3.89
CA PHE A 250 10.52 11.77 -3.80
C PHE A 250 9.92 12.52 -2.61
N PHE A 251 10.46 12.33 -1.41
CA PHE A 251 9.91 13.00 -0.22
C PHE A 251 10.20 14.50 -0.17
N ALA A 252 11.29 14.97 -0.80
CA ALA A 252 11.57 16.40 -0.91
C ALA A 252 10.64 17.10 -1.90
N GLU A 253 10.28 16.43 -3.00
CA GLU A 253 9.60 17.05 -4.14
C GLU A 253 8.11 16.71 -4.24
N HIS A 254 7.60 15.73 -3.49
CA HIS A 254 6.19 15.37 -3.62
C HIS A 254 5.28 16.56 -3.28
N PRO A 255 4.26 16.82 -4.10
CA PRO A 255 3.26 17.82 -3.78
C PRO A 255 2.35 17.29 -2.65
N SER A 256 1.83 18.21 -1.85
CA SER A 256 0.78 17.92 -0.89
C SER A 256 -0.05 19.17 -0.63
N ARG A 257 -1.35 19.01 -0.69
CA ARG A 257 -2.41 19.98 -0.41
C ARG A 257 -3.05 19.75 0.95
N ASP A 258 -2.65 18.68 1.65
CA ASP A 258 -3.11 18.40 2.99
C ASP A 258 -2.53 19.41 4.00
N PRO A 259 -3.31 19.84 5.01
CA PRO A 259 -2.81 20.70 6.07
C PRO A 259 -1.71 20.03 6.91
N ARG A 260 -1.67 18.70 6.91
CA ARG A 260 -0.63 17.89 7.52
C ARG A 260 -0.18 16.82 6.54
N LYS A 261 1.11 16.85 6.17
CA LYS A 261 1.73 15.79 5.37
C LYS A 261 1.84 14.52 6.21
N ILE A 262 1.38 13.41 5.65
CA ILE A 262 1.69 12.07 6.17
C ILE A 262 2.71 11.42 5.25
N HIS A 263 3.73 10.82 5.84
CA HIS A 263 4.72 10.02 5.14
C HIS A 263 4.76 8.61 5.71
N ILE A 264 4.89 7.62 4.83
CA ILE A 264 5.16 6.24 5.19
C ILE A 264 6.39 5.79 4.41
N LEU A 265 7.29 5.07 5.08
CA LEU A 265 8.35 4.33 4.44
C LEU A 265 8.16 2.85 4.67
N SER A 266 8.55 2.04 3.71
CA SER A 266 8.64 0.60 3.91
C SER A 266 9.92 0.01 3.35
N TRP A 267 10.40 -1.05 4.00
CA TRP A 267 11.52 -1.87 3.56
C TRP A 267 10.97 -3.22 3.12
N SER A 268 11.13 -3.51 1.84
CA SER A 268 10.70 -4.75 1.21
C SER A 268 11.89 -5.69 1.10
N TYR A 269 11.68 -6.96 1.46
CA TYR A 269 12.68 -8.03 1.43
C TYR A 269 12.15 -9.24 0.65
N GLY A 270 13.03 -9.91 -0.09
CA GLY A 270 12.72 -11.16 -0.79
C GLY A 270 13.99 -11.94 -1.11
N ALA A 271 13.84 -13.13 -1.71
CA ALA A 271 14.99 -13.95 -2.08
C ALA A 271 15.92 -13.25 -3.10
N GLY A 272 17.08 -12.82 -2.62
CA GLY A 272 18.13 -12.13 -3.38
C GLY A 272 18.05 -10.60 -3.33
N ASP A 273 19.22 -9.95 -3.43
CA ASP A 273 19.36 -8.49 -3.23
C ASP A 273 18.52 -7.65 -4.19
N SER A 274 18.29 -8.12 -5.42
CA SER A 274 17.46 -7.44 -6.41
C SER A 274 15.97 -7.36 -6.04
N LYS A 275 15.53 -8.13 -5.03
CA LYS A 275 14.17 -8.12 -4.49
C LYS A 275 14.04 -7.27 -3.22
N THR A 276 15.14 -6.69 -2.75
CA THR A 276 15.19 -5.80 -1.60
C THR A 276 15.17 -4.33 -2.06
N TYR A 277 14.19 -3.57 -1.61
CA TYR A 277 14.01 -2.16 -2.00
C TYR A 277 13.13 -1.43 -0.98
N MET A 278 13.11 -0.09 -1.06
CA MET A 278 12.24 0.74 -0.22
C MET A 278 11.02 1.23 -0.99
N LYS A 279 9.93 1.54 -0.29
CA LYS A 279 8.78 2.27 -0.85
C LYS A 279 8.45 3.46 0.03
N GLY A 280 8.30 4.62 -0.58
CA GLY A 280 7.79 5.82 0.08
C GLY A 280 6.33 6.02 -0.31
N GLU A 281 5.48 6.36 0.67
CA GLU A 281 4.12 6.83 0.46
C GLU A 281 3.98 8.23 1.09
N ALA A 282 3.26 9.12 0.42
CA ALA A 282 3.07 10.49 0.88
C ALA A 282 1.64 10.96 0.61
N SER A 283 1.03 11.64 1.58
CA SER A 283 -0.31 12.18 1.41
C SER A 283 -0.31 13.36 0.42
N TYR A 284 -1.32 13.42 -0.44
CA TYR A 284 -1.51 14.48 -1.42
C TYR A 284 -2.69 15.38 -1.06
N ALA A 285 -3.90 14.82 -1.02
CA ALA A 285 -5.11 15.59 -0.79
C ALA A 285 -6.17 14.73 -0.08
N GLY A 286 -7.15 15.41 0.52
CA GLY A 286 -8.29 14.79 1.17
C GLY A 286 -8.05 14.40 2.63
N TYR A 287 -6.89 14.73 3.23
CA TYR A 287 -6.58 14.36 4.62
C TYR A 287 -7.72 14.66 5.60
N SER A 288 -7.90 13.70 6.50
CA SER A 288 -8.79 13.76 7.64
C SER A 288 -8.08 13.16 8.82
N GLU A 289 -8.11 13.90 9.93
CA GLU A 289 -7.60 13.40 11.19
C GLU A 289 -8.38 12.16 11.65
N GLU A 290 -9.68 12.08 11.36
CA GLU A 290 -10.50 10.91 11.64
C GLU A 290 -10.02 9.69 10.85
N LEU A 291 -9.86 9.79 9.52
CA LEU A 291 -9.34 8.66 8.73
C LEU A 291 -7.94 8.27 9.21
N SER A 292 -7.06 9.24 9.43
CA SER A 292 -5.71 8.97 9.92
C SER A 292 -5.75 8.27 11.28
N ARG A 293 -6.67 8.65 12.16
CA ARG A 293 -6.89 7.96 13.44
C ARG A 293 -7.50 6.58 13.25
N ASP A 294 -8.44 6.39 12.34
CA ASP A 294 -9.07 5.10 12.08
C ASP A 294 -8.09 4.10 11.44
N MET A 295 -7.28 4.56 10.48
CA MET A 295 -6.26 3.75 9.81
C MET A 295 -5.09 3.40 10.73
N PHE A 296 -4.63 4.34 11.58
CA PHE A 296 -3.38 4.19 12.33
C PHE A 296 -3.54 4.14 13.87
N LEU A 297 -4.63 4.67 14.44
CA LEU A 297 -4.82 4.86 15.89
C LEU A 297 -5.97 4.08 16.57
N ARG A 298 -7.00 3.57 15.87
CA ARG A 298 -8.01 2.60 16.40
C ARG A 298 -7.44 1.26 16.90
N TRP A 299 -6.13 1.21 17.00
CA TRP A 299 -5.30 0.08 17.27
C TRP A 299 -4.73 0.10 18.69
N ILE A 300 -4.74 1.26 19.35
CA ILE A 300 -4.14 1.49 20.67
C ILE A 300 -5.20 1.41 21.78
N GLU A 301 -6.47 1.60 21.45
CA GLU A 301 -7.63 1.41 22.33
C GLU A 301 -8.05 -0.07 22.36
#